data_AF-A0A133UW29-F1
#
_entry.id   AF-A0A133UW29-F1
#
_cell.length_a   1.000
_cell.length_b   1.000
_cell.length_c   1.000
_cell.angle_alpha   90.00
_cell.angle_beta   90.00
_cell.angle_gamma   90.00
#
_symmetry.space_group_name_H-M   'P 1'
#
loop_
_entity.id
_entity.type
_entity.pdbx_description
1 polymer ?
#
loop_
_entity_poly.entity_id
_entity_poly.type
_entity_poly.pdbx_seq_one_letter_code
_entity_poly.pdbx_strand_id
1 'polypeptide(L)'
;MIGKIAYLLLGVVILFVPGFLLSFLVFPKKGSLDFWKRIATSIGLSALLDMLIITILAQPKLKALEFTPVVGSILIFCVACGAIIFLRKETRQPFLNFFKKPEIEK
;
A
#
# COMPACT_ATOMS: atom_id res chain seq x y z
N MET A 1 -13.70 23.48 5.46
CA MET A 1 -14.10 22.17 4.88
C MET A 1 -12.96 21.46 4.18
N ILE A 2 -12.11 22.17 3.43
CA ILE A 2 -10.98 21.59 2.65
C ILE A 2 -10.03 20.70 3.48
N GLY A 3 -9.72 21.09 4.72
CA GLY A 3 -8.81 20.31 5.59
C GLY A 3 -9.37 18.94 5.96
N LYS A 4 -10.68 18.83 6.22
CA LYS A 4 -11.32 17.55 6.57
C LYS A 4 -11.29 16.56 5.41
N ILE A 5 -11.51 17.06 4.19
CA ILE A 5 -11.44 16.28 2.96
C ILE A 5 -10.02 15.77 2.73
N ALA A 6 -9.00 16.62 2.97
CA ALA A 6 -7.60 16.22 2.86
C ALA A 6 -7.24 15.08 3.83
N TYR A 7 -7.65 15.15 5.11
CA TYR A 7 -7.41 14.06 6.06
C TYR A 7 -8.12 12.75 5.68
N LEU A 8 -9.33 12.85 5.12
CA LEU A 8 -10.10 11.68 4.69
C LEU A 8 -9.41 11.00 3.49
N LEU A 9 -8.99 11.79 2.50
CA LEU A 9 -8.21 11.28 1.36
C LEU A 9 -6.88 10.67 1.81
N LEU A 10 -6.18 11.32 2.75
CA LEU A 10 -4.94 10.80 3.31
C LEU A 10 -5.18 9.45 4.00
N GLY A 11 -6.26 9.32 4.78
CA GLY A 11 -6.64 8.06 5.41
C GLY A 11 -6.89 6.95 4.40
N VAL A 12 -7.62 7.23 3.32
CA VAL A 12 -7.86 6.25 2.24
C VAL A 12 -6.55 5.83 1.56
N VAL A 13 -5.67 6.79 1.29
CA VAL A 13 -4.35 6.52 0.70
C VAL A 13 -3.52 5.63 1.63
N ILE A 14 -3.49 5.94 2.92
CA ILE A 14 -2.78 5.17 3.94
C ILE A 14 -3.34 3.74 4.05
N LEU A 15 -4.66 3.56 3.99
CA LEU A 15 -5.33 2.26 4.11
C LEU A 15 -5.31 1.42 2.83
N PHE A 16 -4.81 1.95 1.71
CA PHE A 16 -4.85 1.24 0.43
C PHE A 16 -3.49 1.11 -0.24
N VAL A 17 -2.74 2.21 -0.33
CA VAL A 17 -1.47 2.27 -1.07
C VAL A 17 -0.42 1.28 -0.57
N PRO A 18 -0.15 1.13 0.74
CA PRO A 18 0.89 0.20 1.17
C PRO A 18 0.51 -1.26 0.87
N GLY A 19 -0.76 -1.65 1.08
CA GLY A 19 -1.25 -2.97 0.70
C GLY A 19 -1.24 -3.20 -0.81
N PHE A 20 -1.54 -2.16 -1.60
CA PHE A 20 -1.47 -2.20 -3.06
C PHE A 20 -0.05 -2.45 -3.55
N LEU A 21 0.94 -1.69 -3.07
CA LEU A 21 2.34 -1.89 -3.41
C LEU A 21 2.83 -3.27 -2.98
N LEU A 22 2.50 -3.67 -1.74
CA LEU A 22 2.89 -4.97 -1.22
C LEU A 22 2.25 -6.12 -2.01
N SER A 23 1.05 -5.96 -2.56
CA SER A 23 0.42 -6.96 -3.44
C SER A 23 1.26 -7.28 -4.69
N PHE A 24 2.01 -6.32 -5.23
CA PHE A 24 2.92 -6.54 -6.37
C PHE A 24 4.19 -7.25 -5.96
N LEU A 25 4.62 -7.09 -4.71
CA LEU A 25 5.80 -7.77 -4.17
C LEU A 25 5.50 -9.21 -3.78
N VAL A 26 4.35 -9.45 -3.13
CA VAL A 26 3.92 -10.77 -2.67
C VAL A 26 3.39 -11.61 -3.83
N PHE A 27 2.64 -11.00 -4.76
CA PHE A 27 2.08 -11.65 -5.93
C PHE A 27 2.62 -11.02 -7.23
N PRO A 28 3.91 -11.25 -7.57
CA PRO A 28 4.57 -10.62 -8.71
C PRO A 28 4.23 -11.26 -10.06
N LYS A 29 3.70 -12.49 -10.09
CA LYS A 29 3.48 -13.20 -11.36
C LYS A 29 2.33 -12.56 -12.15
N LYS A 30 2.52 -12.38 -13.46
CA LYS A 30 1.43 -11.98 -14.37
C LYS A 30 0.30 -13.01 -14.28
N GLY A 31 -0.94 -12.53 -14.11
CA GLY A 31 -2.12 -13.39 -13.97
C GLY A 31 -2.29 -14.03 -12.59
N SER A 32 -1.45 -13.73 -11.59
CA SER A 32 -1.64 -14.25 -10.23
C SER A 32 -2.89 -13.70 -9.56
N LEU A 33 -3.29 -12.47 -9.91
CA LEU A 33 -4.47 -11.79 -9.41
C LEU A 33 -5.08 -10.97 -10.55
N ASP A 34 -6.37 -11.20 -10.82
CA ASP A 34 -7.21 -10.34 -11.67
C ASP A 34 -7.36 -8.94 -11.03
N PHE A 35 -7.81 -7.95 -11.79
CA PHE A 35 -7.92 -6.55 -11.31
C PHE A 35 -8.68 -6.44 -9.98
N TRP A 36 -9.91 -6.96 -9.93
CA TRP A 36 -10.76 -6.95 -8.73
C TRP A 36 -10.16 -7.74 -7.57
N LYS A 37 -9.55 -8.90 -7.85
CA LYS A 37 -8.86 -9.70 -6.83
C LYS A 37 -7.69 -8.93 -6.25
N ARG A 38 -6.92 -8.22 -7.09
CA ARG A 38 -5.78 -7.41 -6.64
C ARG A 38 -6.24 -6.25 -5.77
N ILE A 39 -7.34 -5.57 -6.11
CA ILE A 39 -7.92 -4.52 -5.24
C ILE A 39 -8.32 -5.11 -3.88
N ALA A 40 -9.09 -6.20 -3.88
CA ALA A 40 -9.54 -6.84 -2.64
C ALA A 40 -8.36 -7.31 -1.77
N THR A 41 -7.36 -7.96 -2.38
CA THR A 41 -6.12 -8.36 -1.68
C THR A 41 -5.39 -7.15 -1.14
N SER A 42 -5.29 -6.05 -1.89
CA SER A 42 -4.61 -4.83 -1.44
C SER A 42 -5.23 -4.26 -0.17
N ILE A 43 -6.57 -4.23 -0.08
CA ILE A 43 -7.29 -3.77 1.11
C ILE A 43 -6.97 -4.66 2.32
N GLY A 44 -7.08 -5.99 2.16
CA GLY A 44 -6.78 -6.92 3.24
C GLY A 44 -5.32 -6.86 3.68
N LEU A 45 -4.39 -6.74 2.73
CA LEU A 45 -2.96 -6.66 2.99
C LEU A 45 -2.58 -5.35 3.68
N SER A 46 -3.24 -4.24 3.32
CA SER A 46 -3.06 -2.96 4.01
C SER A 46 -3.54 -3.03 5.44
N ALA A 47 -4.76 -3.54 5.68
CA ALA A 47 -5.30 -3.66 7.04
C ALA A 47 -4.39 -4.49 7.96
N LEU A 48 -3.84 -5.61 7.44
CA LEU A 48 -2.87 -6.44 8.17
C LEU A 48 -1.57 -5.69 8.47
N LEU A 49 -1.06 -4.94 7.48
CA LEU A 49 0.16 -4.15 7.64
C LEU A 49 -0.04 -3.00 8.64
N ASP A 50 -1.14 -2.27 8.54
CA ASP A 50 -1.46 -1.16 9.42
C ASP A 50 -1.61 -1.66 10.86
N MET A 51 -2.29 -2.80 11.06
CA MET A 51 -2.37 -3.45 12.37
C MET A 51 -0.99 -3.84 12.91
N LEU A 52 -0.10 -4.37 12.06
CA LEU A 52 1.28 -4.70 12.44
C LEU A 52 2.07 -3.46 12.84
N ILE A 53 2.04 -2.39 12.03
CA ILE A 53 2.73 -1.13 12.30
C ILE A 53 2.23 -0.52 13.61
N ILE A 54 0.91 -0.43 13.79
CA ILE A 54 0.30 0.09 15.02
C ILE A 54 0.73 -0.75 16.22
N THR A 55 0.71 -2.08 16.12
CA THR A 55 1.10 -2.97 17.22
C THR A 55 2.57 -2.78 17.60
N ILE A 56 3.46 -2.61 16.62
CA ILE A 56 4.88 -2.33 16.87
C ILE A 56 5.04 -0.97 17.55
N LEU A 57 4.38 0.07 17.04
CA LEU A 57 4.47 1.44 17.57
C LEU A 57 3.79 1.62 18.93
N ALA A 58 2.79 0.79 19.24
CA ALA A 58 2.09 0.76 20.52
C ALA A 58 2.97 0.27 21.68
N GLN A 59 4.18 -0.26 21.41
CA GLN A 59 5.07 -0.67 22.47
C GLN A 59 5.46 0.53 23.37
N PRO A 60 5.39 0.37 24.71
CA PRO A 60 5.54 1.46 25.67
C PRO A 60 6.93 2.14 25.60
N LYS A 61 7.94 1.46 25.05
CA LYS A 61 9.28 2.00 24.84
C LYS A 61 9.35 3.04 23.71
N LEU A 62 8.47 2.96 22.72
CA LEU A 62 8.54 3.81 21.53
C LEU A 62 7.72 5.10 21.68
N LYS A 63 6.77 5.16 22.64
CA LYS A 63 5.83 6.30 22.82
C LYS A 63 5.27 6.81 21.48
N ALA A 64 5.07 5.90 20.53
CA ALA A 64 4.87 6.22 19.12
C ALA A 64 3.43 5.98 18.66
N LEU A 65 2.46 5.98 19.59
CA LEU A 65 1.04 5.97 19.24
C LEU A 65 0.51 7.39 18.98
N GLU A 66 1.37 8.23 18.40
CA GLU A 66 0.98 9.51 17.82
C GLU A 66 0.72 9.33 16.32
N PHE A 67 -0.08 10.20 15.73
CA PHE A 67 -0.40 10.14 14.30
C PHE A 67 0.87 10.22 13.43
N THR A 68 1.82 11.08 13.82
CA THR A 68 3.07 11.35 13.08
C THR A 68 3.95 10.11 12.85
N PRO A 69 4.36 9.34 13.88
CA PRO A 69 5.18 8.16 13.68
C PRO A 69 4.47 7.07 12.88
N VAL A 70 3.15 6.89 13.04
CA VAL A 70 2.38 5.90 12.24
C VAL A 70 2.42 6.26 10.76
N VAL A 71 2.08 7.51 10.43
CA VAL A 71 2.13 8.00 9.04
C VAL A 71 3.56 7.92 8.49
N GLY A 72 4.56 8.29 9.28
CA GLY A 72 5.97 8.19 8.92
C GLY A 72 6.40 6.77 8.57
N SER A 73 6.05 5.78 9.39
CA SER A 73 6.36 4.37 9.14
C SER A 73 5.70 3.85 7.87
N ILE A 74 4.43 4.21 7.64
CA ILE A 74 3.70 3.79 6.43
C ILE A 74 4.32 4.41 5.18
N LEU A 75 4.69 5.69 5.23
CA LEU A 75 5.38 6.35 4.11
C LEU A 75 6.75 5.71 3.82
N ILE A 76 7.55 5.43 4.84
CA ILE A 76 8.84 4.72 4.69
C ILE A 76 8.61 3.35 4.05
N PHE A 77 7.60 2.61 4.50
CA PHE A 77 7.24 1.31 3.95
C PHE A 77 6.82 1.41 2.46
N CYS A 78 6.00 2.39 2.10
CA CYS A 78 5.60 2.64 0.72
C CYS A 78 6.80 2.96 -0.17
N VAL A 79 7.72 3.82 0.29
CA VAL A 79 8.95 4.16 -0.44
C VAL A 79 9.82 2.92 -0.62
N ALA A 80 10.00 2.12 0.44
CA ALA A 80 10.75 0.87 0.36
C ALA A 80 10.11 -0.11 -0.64
N CYS A 81 8.80 -0.31 -0.59
CA CYS A 81 8.09 -1.19 -1.52
C CYS A 81 8.20 -0.69 -2.96
N GLY A 82 8.01 0.60 -3.19
CA GLY A 82 8.19 1.23 -4.49
C GLY A 82 9.61 1.02 -5.03
N ALA A 83 10.63 1.28 -4.21
CA ALA A 83 12.02 1.04 -4.57
C ALA A 83 12.27 -0.42 -4.96
N ILE A 84 11.78 -1.38 -4.17
CA ILE A 84 11.91 -2.82 -4.47
C ILE A 84 11.19 -3.18 -5.76
N ILE A 85 9.99 -2.63 -6.01
CA ILE A 85 9.26 -2.82 -7.27
C ILE A 85 10.09 -2.33 -8.46
N PHE A 86 10.72 -1.16 -8.34
CA PHE A 86 11.54 -0.61 -9.43
C PHE A 86 12.85 -1.38 -9.65
N LEU A 87 13.47 -1.88 -8.58
CA LEU A 87 14.72 -2.64 -8.64
C LEU A 87 14.51 -4.08 -9.19
N ARG A 88 13.36 -4.70 -8.92
CA ARG A 88 13.06 -6.07 -9.36
C ARG A 88 12.28 -6.06 -10.68
N LYS A 89 12.90 -6.53 -11.77
CA LYS A 89 12.25 -6.62 -13.09
C LYS A 89 10.95 -7.43 -13.07
N GLU A 90 10.90 -8.48 -12.26
CA GLU A 90 9.74 -9.39 -12.15
C GLU A 90 8.49 -8.71 -11.58
N THR A 91 8.65 -7.77 -10.64
CA THR A 91 7.55 -7.03 -10.00
C THR A 91 7.23 -5.73 -10.77
N ARG A 92 8.26 -5.11 -11.38
CA ARG A 92 8.14 -3.87 -12.19
C ARG A 92 7.20 -4.03 -13.37
N GLN A 93 7.34 -5.11 -14.13
CA GLN A 93 6.56 -5.33 -15.35
C GLN A 93 5.05 -5.44 -15.07
N PRO A 94 4.59 -6.28 -14.12
CA PRO A 94 3.18 -6.30 -13.70
C PRO A 94 2.67 -4.94 -13.21
N PHE A 95 3.44 -4.22 -12.41
CA PHE A 95 3.07 -2.90 -11.90
C PHE A 95 2.82 -1.90 -13.03
N LEU A 96 3.78 -1.77 -13.97
CA LEU A 96 3.62 -0.86 -15.11
C LEU A 96 2.46 -1.27 -16.02
N ASN A 97 2.24 -2.57 -16.21
CA ASN A 97 1.15 -3.06 -17.05
C ASN A 97 -0.23 -2.79 -16.44
N PHE A 98 -0.35 -2.77 -15.11
CA PHE A 98 -1.58 -2.39 -14.42
C PHE A 98 -1.98 -0.94 -14.74
N PHE A 99 -1.03 -0.01 -14.73
CA PHE A 99 -1.29 1.40 -15.09
C PHE A 99 -1.43 1.64 -16.59
N LYS A 100 -0.87 0.77 -17.43
CA LYS A 100 -0.97 0.87 -18.90
C LYS A 100 -2.25 0.29 -19.49
N LYS A 101 -3.09 -0.41 -18.71
CA LYS A 101 -4.40 -0.88 -19.16
C LYS A 101 -5.44 0.20 -18.82
N PRO A 102 -5.77 1.15 -19.69
CA PRO A 102 -7.08 1.77 -19.64
C PRO A 102 -8.08 0.68 -20.06
N GLU A 103 -8.90 0.22 -19.12
CA GLU A 103 -10.11 -0.55 -19.45
C GLU A 103 -11.01 0.32 -20.34
N ILE A 104 -10.81 0.21 -21.65
CA ILE A 104 -11.91 0.27 -22.60
C ILE A 104 -12.34 -1.19 -22.79
N GLU A 105 -13.01 -1.73 -21.77
CA GLU A 105 -13.85 -2.92 -21.97
C GLU A 105 -15.23 -2.38 -22.34
N LYS A 106 -15.58 -2.54 -23.63
CA LYS A 106 -16.92 -2.33 -24.17
C LYS A 106 -17.83 -3.48 -23.76
#